data_AF-A0AB32WH69-F1
#
_entry.id   AF-A0AB32WH69-F1
#
_cell.length_a   1.000
_cell.length_b   1.000
_cell.length_c   1.000
_cell.angle_alpha   90.00
_cell.angle_beta   90.00
_cell.angle_gamma   90.00
#
_symmetry.space_group_name_H-M   'P 1'
#
loop_
_entity.id
_entity.type
_entity.pdbx_description
1 polymer ?
#
loop_
_entity_poly.entity_id
_entity_poly.type
_entity_poly.pdbx_seq_one_letter_code
_entity_poly.pdbx_strand_id
1 'polypeptide(L)'
;MLLDVQICAAPRIALKPLVPTFPCFTRISVSLMEKPQVDFGLRLLGADIMAIPGLYQYIQQEMISKQIASFYLWPQTLEIPILDGSVGATKKPVGILHVKVVRALKLLKMDLLGSSDPYVKLSLSGERLPAKKTSIKMRNLNPVWNEDFKLTVKDPQSQVLQLHVYDWEKVGTHDKLGMQVVPLRLLTPHETQEFSLDLVKNTNPNDPQNKKPRGQLVVQMTFNPFKEDNERFSGPLDRYASNGSGVGRLPKHDGSICGAGLLSVILQRAEGVEGKYHNNPYAVIIFKGEKKKSKLVKRTRDPCWNEEFQFVLEEAPLKDMIHIEVMSKRRHFSLLRRKESLGHVDINLNDVVHNGRINEKYDLMNSKYGVICIEIRWEVT
;
A
#
# COMPACT_ATOMS: atom_id res chain seq x y z
N MET A 1 -43.44 -7.34 -27.14
CA MET A 1 -42.10 -7.70 -27.62
C MET A 1 -41.42 -6.46 -28.15
N LEU A 2 -40.28 -6.12 -27.54
CA LEU A 2 -39.40 -5.06 -28.02
C LEU A 2 -38.71 -5.54 -29.30
N LEU A 3 -38.78 -4.75 -30.36
CA LEU A 3 -38.24 -5.09 -31.68
C LEU A 3 -36.83 -4.51 -31.83
N ASP A 4 -36.67 -3.23 -31.52
CA ASP A 4 -35.42 -2.50 -31.59
C ASP A 4 -35.43 -1.32 -30.60
N VAL A 5 -34.23 -0.86 -30.23
CA VAL A 5 -34.02 0.36 -29.44
C VAL A 5 -32.82 1.08 -30.03
N GLN A 6 -32.99 2.35 -30.33
CA GLN A 6 -31.96 3.26 -30.81
C GLN A 6 -31.79 4.38 -29.79
N ILE A 7 -30.54 4.67 -29.41
CA ILE A 7 -30.23 5.72 -28.43
C ILE A 7 -29.19 6.65 -29.04
N CYS A 8 -29.56 7.91 -29.21
CA CYS A 8 -28.67 9.01 -29.59
C CYS A 8 -28.42 9.88 -28.35
N ALA A 9 -27.18 9.93 -27.90
CA ALA A 9 -26.82 10.64 -26.67
C ALA A 9 -25.42 11.27 -26.77
N ALA A 10 -25.19 12.33 -25.99
CA ALA A 10 -23.90 12.99 -25.86
C ALA A 10 -23.25 12.65 -24.50
N PRO A 11 -22.44 11.57 -24.41
CA PRO A 11 -21.80 11.19 -23.16
C PRO A 11 -20.57 12.05 -22.86
N ARG A 12 -20.47 12.53 -21.62
CA ARG A 12 -19.23 13.01 -21.01
C ARG A 12 -18.56 11.86 -20.27
N ILE A 13 -17.37 11.51 -20.74
CA ILE A 13 -16.51 10.48 -20.14
C ILE A 13 -15.35 11.18 -19.43
N ALA A 14 -15.16 10.89 -18.14
CA ALA A 14 -14.05 11.37 -17.35
C ALA A 14 -13.26 10.19 -16.76
N LEU A 15 -11.94 10.21 -16.96
CA LEU A 15 -11.02 9.24 -16.38
C LEU A 15 -10.43 9.84 -15.10
N LYS A 16 -10.86 9.35 -13.93
CA LYS A 16 -10.46 9.95 -12.65
C LYS A 16 -10.53 8.95 -11.48
N PRO A 17 -9.67 9.11 -10.46
CA PRO A 17 -8.38 9.82 -10.52
C PRO A 17 -7.40 9.14 -11.48
N LEU A 18 -6.53 9.95 -12.09
CA LEU A 18 -5.38 9.46 -12.85
C LEU A 18 -4.35 8.87 -11.88
N VAL A 19 -3.76 7.74 -12.26
CA VAL A 19 -2.73 7.04 -11.48
C VAL A 19 -1.50 6.78 -12.35
N PRO A 20 -0.30 6.61 -11.77
CA PRO A 20 0.92 6.39 -12.55
C PRO A 20 1.04 4.96 -13.14
N THR A 21 0.12 4.06 -12.80
CA THR A 21 0.11 2.65 -13.25
C THR A 21 -0.92 2.47 -14.36
N PHE A 22 -0.54 1.80 -15.45
CA PHE A 22 -1.46 1.46 -16.55
C PHE A 22 -2.76 0.80 -16.00
N PRO A 23 -3.97 1.22 -16.44
CA PRO A 23 -4.27 2.08 -17.60
C PRO A 23 -4.20 3.60 -17.35
N CYS A 24 -3.58 4.02 -16.24
CA CYS A 24 -3.34 5.40 -15.82
C CYS A 24 -4.55 6.13 -15.23
N PHE A 25 -5.61 5.40 -14.88
CA PHE A 25 -6.79 5.90 -14.18
C PHE A 25 -7.45 4.75 -13.40
N THR A 26 -8.19 5.09 -12.36
CA THR A 26 -8.83 4.09 -11.47
C THR A 26 -10.30 3.86 -11.79
N ARG A 27 -11.02 4.90 -12.23
CA ARG A 27 -12.45 4.83 -12.56
C ARG A 27 -12.72 5.53 -13.88
N ILE A 28 -13.73 5.02 -14.60
CA ILE A 28 -14.38 5.72 -15.70
C ILE A 28 -15.69 6.26 -15.13
N SER A 29 -15.86 7.57 -15.18
CA SER A 29 -17.08 8.27 -14.78
C SER A 29 -17.80 8.73 -16.04
N VAL A 30 -18.99 8.20 -16.28
CA VAL A 30 -19.83 8.50 -17.45
C VAL A 30 -21.04 9.29 -17.00
N SER A 31 -21.33 10.38 -17.69
CA SER A 31 -22.55 11.19 -17.52
C SER A 31 -23.07 11.59 -18.90
N LEU A 32 -24.34 11.96 -18.99
CA LEU A 32 -24.94 12.56 -20.16
C LEU A 32 -24.92 14.08 -20.00
N MET A 33 -24.51 14.78 -21.05
CA MET A 33 -24.51 16.25 -21.06
C MET A 33 -25.88 16.83 -21.41
N GLU A 34 -26.66 16.06 -22.17
CA GLU A 34 -27.96 16.45 -22.71
C GLU A 34 -28.94 15.28 -22.61
N LYS A 35 -30.24 15.58 -22.65
CA LYS A 35 -31.30 14.57 -22.58
C LYS A 35 -31.15 13.63 -23.81
N PRO A 36 -31.03 12.31 -23.60
CA PRO A 36 -30.83 11.39 -24.71
C PRO A 36 -32.10 11.24 -25.54
N GLN A 37 -31.94 11.16 -26.86
CA GLN A 37 -33.00 10.76 -27.77
C GLN A 37 -33.04 9.24 -27.80
N VAL A 38 -34.22 8.68 -27.50
CA VAL A 38 -34.44 7.24 -27.47
C VAL A 38 -35.59 6.95 -28.40
N ASP A 39 -35.39 6.07 -29.37
CA ASP A 39 -36.41 5.53 -30.24
C ASP A 39 -36.50 4.02 -30.01
N PHE A 40 -37.70 3.45 -30.07
CA PHE A 40 -37.88 2.01 -29.83
C PHE A 40 -39.09 1.47 -30.56
N GLY A 41 -38.96 0.32 -31.21
CA GLY A 41 -40.08 -0.43 -31.76
C GLY A 41 -40.67 -1.37 -30.72
N LEU A 42 -41.97 -1.28 -30.47
CA LEU A 42 -42.65 -2.13 -29.48
C LEU A 42 -43.97 -2.68 -30.04
N ARG A 43 -44.09 -4.01 -30.05
CA ARG A 43 -45.36 -4.70 -30.32
C ARG A 43 -46.00 -5.19 -29.03
N LEU A 44 -47.23 -4.81 -28.76
CA LEU A 44 -47.98 -5.30 -27.59
C LEU A 44 -49.23 -6.04 -28.08
N LEU A 45 -49.38 -7.30 -27.68
CA LEU A 45 -50.53 -8.15 -28.04
C LEU A 45 -50.80 -8.23 -29.56
N GLY A 46 -49.73 -8.24 -30.37
CA GLY A 46 -49.84 -8.28 -31.84
C GLY A 46 -50.09 -6.93 -32.51
N ALA A 47 -50.35 -5.87 -31.75
CA ALA A 47 -50.51 -4.51 -32.27
C ALA A 47 -49.20 -3.71 -32.18
N ASP A 48 -48.96 -2.85 -33.17
CA ASP A 48 -47.81 -1.94 -33.20
C ASP A 48 -48.15 -0.67 -32.41
N ILE A 49 -47.45 -0.44 -31.29
CA ILE A 49 -47.66 0.74 -30.45
C ILE A 49 -47.28 2.03 -31.20
N MET A 50 -46.42 1.92 -32.23
CA MET A 50 -46.01 3.06 -33.06
C MET A 50 -47.19 3.66 -33.85
N ALA A 51 -48.25 2.88 -34.08
CA ALA A 51 -49.41 3.30 -34.86
C ALA A 51 -50.44 4.11 -34.05
N ILE A 52 -50.25 4.27 -32.74
CA ILE A 52 -51.18 5.00 -31.86
C ILE A 52 -50.73 6.46 -31.73
N PRO A 53 -51.44 7.44 -32.33
CA PRO A 53 -51.06 8.84 -32.27
C PRO A 53 -51.00 9.34 -30.82
N GLY A 54 -49.94 10.06 -30.46
CA GLY A 54 -49.74 10.64 -29.12
C GLY A 54 -49.21 9.66 -28.05
N LEU A 55 -49.57 8.37 -28.11
CA LEU A 55 -49.10 7.39 -27.12
C LEU A 55 -47.59 7.11 -27.26
N TYR A 56 -47.09 7.01 -28.50
CA TYR A 56 -45.66 6.87 -28.77
C TYR A 56 -44.85 8.05 -28.21
N GLN A 57 -45.26 9.27 -28.53
CA GLN A 57 -44.60 10.49 -28.05
C GLN A 57 -44.63 10.60 -26.53
N TYR A 58 -45.73 10.23 -25.87
CA TYR A 58 -45.83 10.27 -24.42
C TYR A 58 -44.84 9.29 -23.74
N ILE A 59 -44.78 8.04 -24.20
CA ILE A 59 -43.85 7.04 -23.64
C ILE A 59 -42.40 7.45 -23.89
N GLN A 60 -42.10 7.94 -25.10
CA GLN A 60 -40.78 8.40 -25.50
C GLN A 60 -40.30 9.59 -24.66
N GLN A 61 -41.11 10.65 -24.54
CA GLN A 61 -40.70 11.92 -23.96
C GLN A 61 -40.80 11.97 -22.42
N GLU A 62 -41.87 11.42 -21.84
CA GLU A 62 -42.19 11.57 -20.41
C GLU A 62 -41.76 10.39 -19.53
N MET A 63 -41.73 9.17 -20.07
CA MET A 63 -41.36 7.99 -19.27
C MET A 63 -39.88 7.65 -19.45
N ILE A 64 -39.46 7.29 -20.66
CA ILE A 64 -38.13 6.69 -20.87
C ILE A 64 -37.03 7.77 -20.88
N SER A 65 -37.18 8.78 -21.72
CA SER A 65 -36.15 9.81 -21.86
C SER A 65 -35.99 10.65 -20.58
N LYS A 66 -37.07 10.88 -19.83
CA LYS A 66 -37.05 11.61 -18.54
C LYS A 66 -36.41 10.79 -17.41
N GLN A 67 -36.68 9.48 -17.33
CA GLN A 67 -36.05 8.61 -16.34
C GLN A 67 -34.55 8.46 -16.60
N ILE A 68 -34.13 8.17 -17.83
CA ILE A 68 -32.71 8.04 -18.18
C ILE A 68 -31.98 9.38 -17.96
N ALA A 69 -32.62 10.50 -18.31
CA ALA A 69 -32.11 11.83 -18.01
C ALA A 69 -31.93 12.05 -16.50
N SER A 70 -32.91 11.66 -15.67
CA SER A 70 -32.86 11.83 -14.22
C SER A 70 -31.75 11.03 -13.54
N PHE A 71 -31.34 9.89 -14.10
CA PHE A 71 -30.31 9.04 -13.50
C PHE A 71 -28.89 9.38 -13.97
N TYR A 72 -28.73 9.92 -15.18
CA TYR A 72 -27.42 10.02 -15.81
C TYR A 72 -27.07 11.41 -16.35
N LEU A 73 -27.97 12.41 -16.31
CA LEU A 73 -27.58 13.79 -16.59
C LEU A 73 -26.65 14.32 -15.50
N TRP A 74 -25.63 15.08 -15.91
CA TRP A 74 -24.76 15.78 -14.98
C TRP A 74 -25.59 16.63 -13.98
N PRO A 75 -25.31 16.58 -12.67
CA PRO A 75 -24.11 16.06 -12.01
C PRO A 75 -24.09 14.56 -11.68
N GLN A 76 -25.13 13.80 -12.03
CA GLN A 76 -25.16 12.36 -11.76
C GLN A 76 -24.23 11.60 -12.71
N THR A 77 -23.44 10.68 -12.17
CA THR A 77 -22.45 9.92 -12.94
C THR A 77 -22.53 8.44 -12.63
N LEU A 78 -22.51 7.62 -13.68
CA LEU A 78 -22.21 6.19 -13.57
C LEU A 78 -20.70 6.01 -13.40
N GLU A 79 -20.29 5.36 -12.32
CA GLU A 79 -18.87 5.11 -12.05
C GLU A 79 -18.53 3.63 -12.23
N ILE A 80 -17.66 3.35 -13.19
CA ILE A 80 -17.16 2.01 -13.49
C ILE A 80 -15.74 1.91 -12.92
N PRO A 81 -15.50 1.09 -11.87
CA PRO A 81 -14.15 0.85 -11.38
C PRO A 81 -13.37 0.01 -12.40
N ILE A 82 -12.19 0.48 -12.79
CA ILE A 82 -11.29 -0.22 -13.75
C ILE A 82 -10.12 -0.86 -13.03
N LEU A 83 -9.66 -0.21 -11.96
CA LEU A 83 -8.76 -0.81 -11.00
C LEU A 83 -9.54 -0.96 -9.70
N ASP A 84 -9.50 -2.14 -9.08
CA ASP A 84 -9.68 -2.18 -7.63
C ASP A 84 -8.66 -1.21 -7.05
N GLY A 85 -9.07 -0.31 -6.16
CA GLY A 85 -8.23 0.76 -5.59
C GLY A 85 -6.95 0.27 -4.90
N SER A 86 -6.71 -1.05 -4.88
CA SER A 86 -5.56 -1.79 -4.42
C SER A 86 -4.42 -1.99 -5.44
N VAL A 87 -4.64 -1.81 -6.76
CA VAL A 87 -3.66 -2.26 -7.78
C VAL A 87 -2.62 -1.18 -8.17
N GLY A 88 -2.86 0.09 -7.85
CA GLY A 88 -1.96 1.20 -8.26
C GLY A 88 -1.36 2.02 -7.12
N ALA A 89 -1.97 2.00 -5.94
CA ALA A 89 -1.42 2.59 -4.73
C ALA A 89 -0.79 1.46 -3.91
N THR A 90 0.50 1.56 -3.59
CA THR A 90 1.06 0.73 -2.52
C THR A 90 0.23 1.02 -1.26
N LYS A 91 -0.66 0.10 -0.86
CA LYS A 91 -1.45 0.25 0.36
C LYS A 91 -0.49 0.60 1.52
N LYS A 92 -0.81 1.67 2.26
CA LYS A 92 -0.04 2.10 3.44
C LYS A 92 0.07 0.89 4.38
N PRO A 93 1.25 0.59 4.95
CA PRO A 93 1.38 -0.35 6.04
C PRO A 93 0.42 0.03 7.16
N VAL A 94 -0.36 -0.93 7.64
CA VAL A 94 -1.35 -0.75 8.71
C VAL A 94 -0.93 -1.42 10.01
N GLY A 95 0.17 -2.17 10.01
CA GLY A 95 0.76 -2.74 11.22
C GLY A 95 1.92 -3.68 10.94
N ILE A 96 2.42 -4.30 12.00
CA ILE A 96 3.47 -5.32 11.97
C ILE A 96 2.91 -6.64 12.51
N LEU A 97 3.11 -7.70 11.74
CA LEU A 97 2.89 -9.07 12.20
C LEU A 97 4.20 -9.61 12.78
N HIS A 98 4.17 -9.89 14.08
CA HIS A 98 5.20 -10.65 14.78
C HIS A 98 4.89 -12.13 14.63
N VAL A 99 5.87 -12.92 14.19
CA VAL A 99 5.76 -14.37 14.03
C VAL A 99 6.94 -15.02 14.73
N LYS A 100 6.67 -15.83 15.74
CA LYS A 100 7.65 -16.71 16.35
C LYS A 100 7.47 -18.12 15.82
N VAL A 101 8.48 -18.61 15.10
CA VAL A 101 8.53 -20.01 14.67
C VAL A 101 9.09 -20.84 15.82
N VAL A 102 8.22 -21.57 16.53
CA VAL A 102 8.58 -22.26 17.77
C VAL A 102 9.26 -23.59 17.47
N ARG A 103 8.52 -24.53 16.88
CA ARG A 103 8.99 -25.90 16.63
C ARG A 103 8.16 -26.60 15.55
N ALA A 104 8.67 -27.70 15.02
CA ALA A 104 7.86 -28.67 14.30
C ALA A 104 7.92 -30.05 14.97
N LEU A 105 6.94 -30.89 14.68
CA LEU A 105 6.79 -32.23 15.24
C LEU A 105 6.51 -33.23 14.12
N LYS A 106 7.17 -34.40 14.17
CA LYS A 106 6.94 -35.54 13.28
C LYS A 106 6.94 -35.16 11.79
N LEU A 107 7.92 -34.36 11.36
CA LEU A 107 8.08 -34.00 9.95
C LEU A 107 8.20 -35.25 9.07
N LEU A 108 7.66 -35.16 7.85
CA LEU A 108 7.77 -36.23 6.85
C LEU A 108 9.25 -36.52 6.56
N LYS A 109 9.65 -37.79 6.59
CA LYS A 109 10.95 -38.24 6.05
C LYS A 109 10.85 -38.39 4.54
N MET A 110 11.78 -37.81 3.80
CA MET A 110 11.90 -38.08 2.35
C MET A 110 12.71 -39.35 2.07
N ASP A 111 13.66 -39.69 2.93
CA ASP A 111 14.54 -40.86 2.73
C ASP A 111 14.24 -42.05 3.66
N LEU A 112 14.31 -43.26 3.08
CA LEU A 112 14.12 -44.56 3.76
C LEU A 112 15.08 -44.78 4.96
N LEU A 113 16.21 -44.08 5.00
CA LEU A 113 17.25 -44.17 6.03
C LEU A 113 17.59 -42.81 6.67
N GLY A 114 16.93 -41.71 6.28
CA GLY A 114 17.42 -40.35 6.51
C GLY A 114 16.59 -39.50 7.47
N SER A 115 17.30 -38.65 8.18
CA SER A 115 16.79 -37.52 8.96
C SER A 115 16.79 -36.26 8.09
N SER A 116 15.74 -35.44 8.16
CA SER A 116 15.70 -34.15 7.45
C SER A 116 16.50 -33.06 8.15
N ASP A 117 16.98 -32.08 7.40
CA ASP A 117 17.61 -30.83 7.82
C ASP A 117 16.62 -29.64 7.67
N PRO A 118 15.53 -29.58 8.46
CA PRO A 118 14.44 -28.64 8.17
C PRO A 118 14.76 -27.18 8.45
N TYR A 119 14.14 -26.31 7.66
CA TYR A 119 13.97 -24.88 7.93
C TYR A 119 12.60 -24.39 7.45
N VAL A 120 12.14 -23.27 7.99
CA VAL A 120 10.85 -22.65 7.63
C VAL A 120 11.12 -21.36 6.86
N LYS A 121 10.44 -21.20 5.73
CA LYS A 121 10.38 -19.98 4.92
C LYS A 121 9.01 -19.33 5.11
N LEU A 122 8.99 -18.06 5.45
CA LEU A 122 7.78 -17.29 5.77
C LEU A 122 7.66 -16.01 4.93
N SER A 123 6.44 -15.73 4.46
CA SER A 123 6.11 -14.55 3.66
C SER A 123 4.63 -14.18 3.79
N LEU A 124 4.27 -12.91 3.58
CA LEU A 124 2.88 -12.48 3.47
C LEU A 124 2.42 -12.50 2.00
N SER A 125 1.16 -12.86 1.77
CA SER A 125 0.56 -12.75 0.43
C SER A 125 0.45 -11.28 -0.02
N GLY A 126 0.51 -11.08 -1.34
CA GLY A 126 0.45 -9.75 -1.95
C GLY A 126 1.72 -8.91 -1.78
N GLU A 127 2.69 -9.36 -0.99
CA GLU A 127 3.97 -8.70 -0.83
C GLU A 127 5.01 -9.26 -1.82
N ARG A 128 5.79 -8.38 -2.44
CA ARG A 128 6.95 -8.75 -3.26
C ARG A 128 8.27 -8.72 -2.47
N LEU A 129 8.18 -8.69 -1.14
CA LEU A 129 9.37 -8.68 -0.29
C LEU A 129 10.03 -10.07 -0.29
N PRO A 130 11.36 -10.14 -0.14
CA PRO A 130 12.05 -11.41 0.09
C PRO A 130 11.46 -12.13 1.30
N ALA A 131 11.19 -13.41 1.15
CA ALA A 131 10.75 -14.24 2.26
C ALA A 131 11.84 -14.35 3.32
N LYS A 132 11.44 -14.34 4.60
CA LYS A 132 12.35 -14.60 5.72
C LYS A 132 12.46 -16.11 5.94
N LYS A 133 13.55 -16.59 6.53
CA LYS A 133 13.76 -18.01 6.82
C LYS A 133 14.41 -18.23 8.17
N THR A 134 14.11 -19.37 8.79
CA THR A 134 14.76 -19.81 10.02
C THR A 134 16.17 -20.34 9.78
N SER A 135 16.90 -20.57 10.87
CA SER A 135 18.07 -21.45 10.85
C SER A 135 17.70 -22.87 10.41
N ILE A 136 18.68 -23.58 9.85
CA ILE A 136 18.55 -24.98 9.45
C ILE A 136 18.89 -25.85 10.67
N LYS A 137 18.03 -26.81 11.00
CA LYS A 137 18.30 -27.78 12.08
C LYS A 137 18.68 -29.11 11.48
N MET A 138 19.95 -29.48 11.60
CA MET A 138 20.47 -30.69 10.99
C MET A 138 19.85 -31.94 11.63
N ARG A 139 19.45 -32.89 10.79
CA ARG A 139 19.05 -34.26 11.12
C ARG A 139 17.96 -34.36 12.19
N ASN A 140 16.95 -33.50 12.11
CA ASN A 140 15.93 -33.36 13.13
C ASN A 140 14.51 -33.28 12.56
N LEU A 141 13.66 -34.26 12.89
CA LEU A 141 12.24 -34.27 12.50
C LEU A 141 11.32 -33.60 13.52
N ASN A 142 11.87 -33.19 14.66
CA ASN A 142 11.19 -32.43 15.70
C ASN A 142 12.01 -31.17 16.04
N PRO A 143 12.35 -30.33 15.05
CA PRO A 143 13.19 -29.17 15.25
C PRO A 143 12.53 -28.15 16.16
N VAL A 144 13.34 -27.49 16.99
CA VAL A 144 12.93 -26.33 17.81
C VAL A 144 13.78 -25.14 17.36
N TRP A 145 13.13 -24.11 16.83
CA TRP A 145 13.80 -22.90 16.33
C TRP A 145 13.75 -21.78 17.37
N ASN A 146 12.57 -21.47 17.90
CA ASN A 146 12.33 -20.30 18.74
C ASN A 146 12.86 -19.00 18.12
N GLU A 147 12.58 -18.79 16.84
CA GLU A 147 13.06 -17.64 16.07
C GLU A 147 11.93 -16.67 15.78
N ASP A 148 12.16 -15.38 16.02
CA ASP A 148 11.20 -14.30 15.87
C ASP A 148 11.40 -13.52 14.57
N PHE A 149 10.28 -13.20 13.91
CA PHE A 149 10.25 -12.48 12.65
C PHE A 149 9.21 -11.37 12.68
N LYS A 150 9.53 -10.24 12.05
CA LYS A 150 8.61 -9.11 11.82
C LYS A 150 8.28 -9.02 10.33
N LEU A 151 6.99 -8.90 9.99
CA LEU A 151 6.47 -8.77 8.64
C LEU A 151 5.51 -7.57 8.54
N THR A 152 5.64 -6.78 7.48
CA THR A 152 4.81 -5.59 7.25
C THR A 152 3.43 -5.97 6.72
N VAL A 153 2.37 -5.57 7.44
CA VAL A 153 0.98 -5.80 7.04
C VAL A 153 0.42 -4.54 6.39
N LYS A 154 -0.28 -4.71 5.26
CA LYS A 154 -0.97 -3.64 4.52
C LYS A 154 -2.48 -3.82 4.47
N ASP A 155 -2.96 -5.06 4.59
CA ASP A 155 -4.36 -5.40 4.54
C ASP A 155 -4.62 -6.70 5.32
N PRO A 156 -4.87 -6.64 6.63
CA PRO A 156 -5.08 -7.82 7.46
C PRO A 156 -6.32 -8.63 7.06
N GLN A 157 -7.29 -8.03 6.35
CA GLN A 157 -8.51 -8.71 5.93
C GLN A 157 -8.28 -9.69 4.77
N SER A 158 -7.39 -9.33 3.84
CA SER A 158 -7.10 -10.15 2.66
C SER A 158 -5.76 -10.89 2.73
N GLN A 159 -4.80 -10.39 3.51
CA GLN A 159 -3.48 -11.00 3.58
C GLN A 159 -3.48 -12.28 4.42
N VAL A 160 -2.59 -13.19 4.01
CA VAL A 160 -2.35 -14.46 4.67
C VAL A 160 -0.86 -14.67 4.89
N LEU A 161 -0.48 -15.23 6.03
CA LEU A 161 0.87 -15.71 6.30
C LEU A 161 1.06 -17.05 5.61
N GLN A 162 2.08 -17.15 4.76
CA GLN A 162 2.47 -18.39 4.11
C GLN A 162 3.71 -18.96 4.79
N LEU A 163 3.59 -20.19 5.27
CA LEU A 163 4.66 -20.93 5.93
C LEU A 163 5.01 -22.15 5.07
N HIS A 164 6.26 -22.25 4.66
CA HIS A 164 6.77 -23.38 3.88
C HIS A 164 7.91 -24.04 4.63
N VAL A 165 7.78 -25.35 4.89
CA VAL A 165 8.82 -26.15 5.53
C VAL A 165 9.59 -26.87 4.43
N TYR A 166 10.90 -26.69 4.44
CA TYR A 166 11.82 -27.28 3.47
C TYR A 166 12.86 -28.14 4.17
N ASP A 167 13.31 -29.18 3.48
CA ASP A 167 14.50 -29.93 3.80
C ASP A 167 15.70 -29.27 3.14
N TRP A 168 16.74 -28.98 3.91
CA TRP A 168 17.95 -28.39 3.36
C TRP A 168 18.82 -29.45 2.70
N GLU A 169 19.18 -29.24 1.43
CA GLU A 169 20.05 -30.13 0.67
C GLU A 169 21.35 -29.40 0.34
N LYS A 170 22.48 -30.11 0.45
CA LYS A 170 23.81 -29.57 0.10
C LYS A 170 23.95 -29.28 -1.39
N VAL A 171 23.26 -30.05 -2.22
CA VAL A 171 23.36 -30.02 -3.69
C VAL A 171 21.96 -30.16 -4.27
N GLY A 172 21.59 -29.27 -5.20
CA GLY A 172 20.29 -29.34 -5.88
C GLY A 172 19.18 -28.49 -5.23
N THR A 173 17.93 -28.86 -5.49
CA THR A 173 16.75 -28.15 -4.98
C THR A 173 16.31 -28.67 -3.63
N HIS A 174 16.04 -27.77 -2.70
CA HIS A 174 15.47 -28.09 -1.39
C HIS A 174 14.10 -28.76 -1.50
N ASP A 175 13.92 -29.89 -0.81
CA ASP A 175 12.67 -30.63 -0.84
C ASP A 175 11.60 -29.96 0.02
N LYS A 176 10.39 -29.82 -0.53
CA LYS A 176 9.27 -29.25 0.22
C LYS A 176 8.64 -30.33 1.10
N LEU A 177 8.84 -30.23 2.41
CA LEU A 177 8.28 -31.13 3.40
C LEU A 177 6.78 -30.89 3.59
N GLY A 178 6.38 -29.62 3.61
CA GLY A 178 4.98 -29.22 3.70
C GLY A 178 4.80 -27.71 3.74
N MET A 179 3.56 -27.26 3.86
CA MET A 179 3.22 -25.85 4.02
C MET A 179 1.94 -25.66 4.83
N GLN A 180 1.73 -24.43 5.27
CA GLN A 180 0.45 -23.95 5.78
C GLN A 180 0.24 -22.48 5.41
N VAL A 181 -1.03 -22.07 5.37
CA VAL A 181 -1.44 -20.68 5.21
C VAL A 181 -2.32 -20.27 6.38
N VAL A 182 -2.02 -19.14 7.01
CA VAL A 182 -2.85 -18.60 8.11
C VAL A 182 -3.39 -17.23 7.72
N PRO A 183 -4.71 -17.06 7.58
CA PRO A 183 -5.31 -15.75 7.32
C PRO A 183 -5.13 -14.79 8.50
N LEU A 184 -4.66 -13.57 8.22
CA LEU A 184 -4.40 -12.57 9.27
C LEU A 184 -5.68 -12.10 9.97
N ARG A 185 -6.83 -12.13 9.28
CA ARG A 185 -8.16 -11.83 9.85
C ARG A 185 -8.57 -12.71 11.03
N LEU A 186 -7.89 -13.83 11.26
CA LEU A 186 -8.11 -14.69 12.42
C LEU A 186 -7.41 -14.16 13.68
N LEU A 187 -6.51 -13.20 13.53
CA LEU A 187 -5.74 -12.65 14.62
C LEU A 187 -6.50 -11.55 15.35
N THR A 188 -6.52 -11.61 16.67
CA THR A 188 -6.93 -10.48 17.50
C THR A 188 -5.76 -9.48 17.59
N PRO A 189 -5.97 -8.18 17.28
CA PRO A 189 -4.92 -7.17 17.44
C PRO A 189 -4.35 -7.13 18.87
N HIS A 190 -3.04 -6.97 18.96
CA HIS A 190 -2.26 -6.90 20.22
C HIS A 190 -2.30 -8.16 21.11
N GLU A 191 -2.91 -9.25 20.65
CA GLU A 191 -2.95 -10.52 21.38
C GLU A 191 -1.97 -11.53 20.76
N THR A 192 -1.21 -12.23 21.61
CA THR A 192 -0.37 -13.34 21.17
C THR A 192 -1.18 -14.62 21.11
N GLN A 193 -1.29 -15.21 19.92
CA GLN A 193 -2.02 -16.44 19.69
C GLN A 193 -1.09 -17.54 19.18
N GLU A 194 -1.21 -18.73 19.76
CA GLU A 194 -0.46 -19.92 19.36
C GLU A 194 -1.27 -20.79 18.38
N PHE A 195 -0.62 -21.22 17.31
CA PHE A 195 -1.22 -22.05 16.27
C PHE A 195 -0.43 -23.35 16.13
N SER A 196 -1.12 -24.47 16.31
CA SER A 196 -0.63 -25.81 15.96
C SER A 196 -1.17 -26.18 14.58
N LEU A 197 -0.30 -26.15 13.59
CA LEU A 197 -0.64 -26.19 12.17
C LEU A 197 -0.23 -27.51 11.54
N ASP A 198 -1.19 -28.33 11.14
CA ASP A 198 -0.89 -29.55 10.39
C ASP A 198 -0.41 -29.20 8.98
N LEU A 199 0.72 -29.78 8.58
CA LEU A 199 1.36 -29.48 7.32
C LEU A 199 0.67 -30.21 6.17
N VAL A 200 0.39 -29.48 5.09
CA VAL A 200 -0.18 -30.01 3.85
C VAL A 200 0.82 -29.91 2.70
N LYS A 201 0.60 -30.65 1.61
CA LYS A 201 1.47 -30.57 0.43
C LYS A 201 1.29 -29.23 -0.30
N ASN A 202 0.03 -28.83 -0.47
CA ASN A 202 -0.37 -27.62 -1.18
C ASN A 202 -1.71 -27.09 -0.65
N THR A 203 -2.14 -25.94 -1.17
CA THR A 203 -3.37 -25.25 -0.76
C THR A 203 -4.65 -25.81 -1.39
N ASN A 204 -4.59 -26.85 -2.23
CA ASN A 204 -5.80 -27.43 -2.84
C ASN A 204 -6.48 -28.37 -1.83
N PRO A 205 -7.65 -28.02 -1.27
CA PRO A 205 -8.31 -28.85 -0.25
C PRO A 205 -8.70 -30.25 -0.77
N ASN A 206 -8.87 -30.39 -2.10
CA ASN A 206 -9.29 -31.63 -2.73
C ASN A 206 -8.12 -32.52 -3.17
N ASP A 207 -6.86 -32.10 -2.96
CA ASP A 207 -5.72 -32.94 -3.31
C ASP A 207 -5.62 -34.15 -2.34
N PRO A 208 -5.74 -35.40 -2.84
CA PRO A 208 -5.62 -36.59 -2.00
C PRO A 208 -4.29 -36.67 -1.23
N GLN A 209 -3.23 -36.01 -1.72
CA GLN A 209 -1.92 -35.99 -1.08
C GLN A 209 -1.88 -35.16 0.20
N ASN A 210 -2.87 -34.28 0.42
CA ASN A 210 -3.02 -33.55 1.68
C ASN A 210 -3.55 -34.44 2.82
N LYS A 211 -4.07 -35.63 2.53
CA LYS A 211 -4.47 -36.62 3.55
C LYS A 211 -3.26 -37.33 4.17
N LYS A 212 -2.07 -37.26 3.56
CA LYS A 212 -0.86 -37.87 4.10
C LYS A 212 -0.30 -36.99 5.22
N PRO A 213 -0.01 -37.54 6.42
CA PRO A 213 0.57 -36.75 7.51
C PRO A 213 1.97 -36.27 7.12
N ARG A 214 2.22 -34.97 7.25
CA ARG A 214 3.52 -34.34 6.94
C ARG A 214 4.22 -33.70 8.14
N GLY A 215 3.66 -33.93 9.33
CA GLY A 215 4.06 -33.28 10.57
C GLY A 215 3.22 -32.05 10.89
N GLN A 216 3.55 -31.43 12.01
CA GLN A 216 2.86 -30.27 12.55
C GLN A 216 3.87 -29.16 12.83
N LEU A 217 3.51 -27.91 12.56
CA LEU A 217 4.30 -26.72 12.84
C LEU A 217 3.62 -25.89 13.92
N VAL A 218 4.35 -25.48 14.95
CA VAL A 218 3.86 -24.61 16.01
C VAL A 218 4.44 -23.22 15.82
N VAL A 219 3.56 -22.22 15.71
CA VAL A 219 3.93 -20.80 15.60
C VAL A 219 3.14 -19.96 16.58
N GLN A 220 3.75 -18.89 17.10
CA GLN A 220 3.04 -17.84 17.83
C GLN A 220 2.99 -16.59 16.97
N MET A 221 1.84 -15.92 16.94
CA MET A 221 1.64 -14.74 16.11
C MET A 221 1.01 -13.62 16.92
N THR A 222 1.39 -12.38 16.60
CA THR A 222 0.82 -11.17 17.21
C THR A 222 0.76 -10.09 16.15
N PHE A 223 -0.43 -9.55 15.90
CA PHE A 223 -0.61 -8.45 14.97
C PHE A 223 -0.72 -7.13 15.73
N ASN A 224 0.23 -6.23 15.52
CA ASN A 224 0.25 -4.90 16.14
C ASN A 224 -0.08 -3.85 15.08
N PRO A 225 -1.34 -3.35 15.03
CA PRO A 225 -1.71 -2.26 14.13
C PRO A 225 -0.99 -0.96 14.49
N PHE A 226 -0.65 -0.16 13.47
CA PHE A 226 -0.22 1.22 13.71
C PHE A 226 -1.42 2.06 14.17
N LYS A 227 -1.18 3.06 15.02
CA LYS A 227 -2.24 4.00 15.44
C LYS A 227 -2.75 4.79 14.23
N GLU A 228 -4.06 4.77 13.99
CA GLU A 228 -4.67 5.62 12.95
C GLU A 228 -4.72 7.09 13.42
N ASP A 229 -4.14 7.99 12.62
CA ASP A 229 -4.34 9.45 12.74
C ASP A 229 -5.81 9.79 12.44
N ASN A 230 -6.69 9.64 13.42
CA ASN A 230 -8.10 10.05 13.33
C ASN A 230 -8.33 11.46 13.89
N GLU A 231 -7.34 12.35 13.83
CA GLU A 231 -7.54 13.77 14.09
C GLU A 231 -7.18 14.61 12.85
N ARG A 232 -8.18 14.75 11.97
CA ARG A 232 -8.27 15.89 11.06
C ARG A 232 -8.40 17.16 11.92
N PHE A 233 -7.27 17.71 12.36
CA PHE A 233 -7.25 19.03 12.98
C PHE A 233 -7.47 20.10 11.90
N SER A 234 -8.74 20.32 11.56
CA SER A 234 -9.22 21.61 11.09
C SER A 234 -9.26 22.56 12.29
N GLY A 235 -8.14 23.23 12.57
CA GLY A 235 -8.06 24.33 13.53
C GLY A 235 -7.37 25.53 12.86
N PRO A 236 -7.95 26.74 12.87
CA PRO A 236 -7.29 27.91 12.30
C PRO A 236 -6.06 28.27 13.12
N LEU A 237 -4.89 28.32 12.48
CA LEU A 237 -3.66 28.85 13.05
C LEU A 237 -3.76 30.38 13.05
N ASP A 238 -4.09 30.93 14.22
CA ASP A 238 -3.91 32.36 14.47
C ASP A 238 -3.29 32.58 15.86
N ARG A 239 -2.26 33.44 15.85
CA ARG A 239 -1.61 34.17 16.95
C ARG A 239 -0.44 33.51 17.71
N TYR A 240 0.74 34.01 17.36
CA TYR A 240 1.90 34.15 18.23
C TYR A 240 1.69 35.24 19.30
N ALA A 241 2.36 35.01 20.44
CA ALA A 241 2.81 35.92 21.49
C ALA A 241 1.80 36.41 22.55
N SER A 242 1.90 35.88 23.78
CA SER A 242 2.72 36.50 24.84
C SER A 242 2.52 35.80 26.20
N ASN A 243 3.65 35.44 26.81
CA ASN A 243 3.97 35.30 28.25
C ASN A 243 2.91 34.88 29.28
N GLY A 244 3.22 33.78 29.98
CA GLY A 244 2.64 33.48 31.29
C GLY A 244 3.10 32.14 31.83
N SER A 245 3.96 32.18 32.85
CA SER A 245 4.49 31.04 33.60
C SER A 245 3.39 30.09 34.06
N GLY A 246 3.42 28.86 33.58
CA GLY A 246 2.56 27.77 34.02
C GLY A 246 3.33 26.46 33.94
N VAL A 247 3.59 25.85 35.09
CA VAL A 247 4.15 24.50 35.20
C VAL A 247 3.12 23.52 34.63
N GLY A 248 3.18 23.33 33.32
CA GLY A 248 2.41 22.32 32.61
C GLY A 248 3.10 20.97 32.79
N ARG A 249 2.48 20.06 33.54
CA ARG A 249 2.90 18.66 33.61
C ARG A 249 2.98 18.10 32.20
N LEU A 250 4.18 17.68 31.78
CA LEU A 250 4.34 16.79 30.64
C LEU A 250 3.46 15.54 30.85
N PRO A 251 2.72 15.07 29.83
CA PRO A 251 2.19 13.72 29.89
C PRO A 251 3.38 12.78 29.97
N LYS A 252 3.44 11.98 31.05
CA LYS A 252 4.37 10.87 31.16
C LYS A 252 4.01 9.84 30.08
N HIS A 253 4.60 9.96 28.89
CA HIS A 253 4.65 8.87 27.90
C HIS A 253 5.85 7.97 28.22
N ASP A 254 5.76 7.28 29.35
CA ASP A 254 6.75 6.29 29.74
C ASP A 254 6.18 4.90 29.41
N GLY A 255 6.55 4.40 28.23
CA GLY A 255 6.13 3.09 27.74
C GLY A 255 6.05 3.03 26.21
N SER A 256 7.16 2.66 25.57
CA SER A 256 7.28 2.31 24.13
C SER A 256 7.52 3.46 23.13
N ILE A 257 8.39 4.42 23.44
CA ILE A 257 8.97 5.28 22.38
C ILE A 257 10.00 4.49 21.52
N CYS A 258 10.52 3.37 22.04
CA CYS A 258 11.57 2.56 21.42
C CYS A 258 11.07 1.40 20.55
N GLY A 259 9.75 1.27 20.35
CA GLY A 259 9.16 0.15 19.62
C GLY A 259 9.45 0.16 18.12
N ALA A 260 9.07 -0.93 17.45
CA ALA A 260 8.97 -0.93 15.99
C ALA A 260 7.93 0.11 15.54
N GLY A 261 8.07 0.63 14.33
CA GLY A 261 7.20 1.70 13.88
C GLY A 261 7.31 2.02 12.40
N LEU A 262 6.43 2.91 11.95
CA LEU A 262 6.38 3.41 10.59
C LEU A 262 6.89 4.86 10.56
N LEU A 263 7.97 5.08 9.81
CA LEU A 263 8.44 6.41 9.45
C LEU A 263 7.81 6.83 8.11
N SER A 264 6.94 7.83 8.14
CA SER A 264 6.33 8.43 6.94
C SER A 264 6.98 9.77 6.64
N VAL A 265 7.55 9.92 5.45
CA VAL A 265 8.19 11.15 4.95
C VAL A 265 7.34 11.71 3.82
N ILE A 266 6.66 12.83 4.05
CA ILE A 266 5.87 13.54 3.05
C ILE A 266 6.71 14.69 2.49
N LEU A 267 7.15 14.52 1.24
CA LEU A 267 7.79 15.58 0.48
C LEU A 267 6.74 16.47 -0.17
N GLN A 268 6.55 17.67 0.37
CA GLN A 268 5.52 18.60 -0.11
C GLN A 268 6.02 19.34 -1.35
N ARG A 269 7.01 20.22 -1.17
CA ARG A 269 7.56 21.07 -2.23
C ARG A 269 8.99 21.52 -1.93
N ALA A 270 9.68 22.02 -2.95
CA ALA A 270 10.87 22.84 -2.77
C ALA A 270 10.65 24.21 -3.45
N GLU A 271 11.40 25.20 -3.02
CA GLU A 271 11.37 26.59 -3.48
C GLU A 271 12.80 26.99 -3.85
N GLY A 272 12.97 27.77 -4.93
CA GLY A 272 14.27 28.34 -5.29
C GLY A 272 15.36 27.34 -5.70
N VAL A 273 15.02 26.11 -6.09
CA VAL A 273 16.02 25.11 -6.52
C VAL A 273 16.48 25.38 -7.95
N GLU A 274 17.77 25.67 -8.12
CA GLU A 274 18.34 26.06 -9.41
C GLU A 274 19.52 25.17 -9.81
N GLY A 275 19.38 24.49 -10.95
CA GLY A 275 20.46 23.70 -11.57
C GLY A 275 21.24 24.53 -12.58
N LYS A 276 22.53 24.21 -12.74
CA LYS A 276 23.42 24.87 -13.71
C LYS A 276 23.07 24.49 -15.15
N TYR A 277 22.57 23.26 -15.37
CA TYR A 277 22.42 22.70 -16.72
C TYR A 277 21.00 22.28 -17.06
N HIS A 278 20.18 21.96 -16.06
CA HIS A 278 18.78 21.58 -16.25
C HIS A 278 17.96 21.82 -14.99
N ASN A 279 16.67 22.11 -15.18
CA ASN A 279 15.77 22.37 -14.07
C ASN A 279 14.52 21.47 -14.11
N ASN A 280 14.75 20.16 -14.02
CA ASN A 280 13.71 19.15 -13.87
C ASN A 280 13.89 18.42 -12.54
N PRO A 281 13.53 19.06 -11.42
CA PRO A 281 13.80 18.56 -10.08
C PRO A 281 13.01 17.29 -9.74
N TYR A 282 13.66 16.40 -9.02
CA TYR A 282 13.10 15.26 -8.31
C TYR A 282 13.88 15.06 -7.01
N ALA A 283 13.21 14.67 -5.95
CA ALA A 283 13.84 14.42 -4.66
C ALA A 283 14.27 12.97 -4.53
N VAL A 284 15.28 12.76 -3.71
CA VAL A 284 15.91 11.48 -3.44
C VAL A 284 16.07 11.35 -1.93
N ILE A 285 15.35 10.40 -1.33
CA ILE A 285 15.40 10.12 0.10
C ILE A 285 16.32 8.92 0.30
N ILE A 286 17.32 9.06 1.17
CA ILE A 286 18.27 8.03 1.52
C ILE A 286 18.19 7.79 3.02
N PHE A 287 17.86 6.56 3.40
CA PHE A 287 17.70 6.19 4.80
C PHE A 287 18.04 4.71 5.02
N LYS A 288 18.94 4.40 5.96
CA LYS A 288 19.43 3.04 6.25
C LYS A 288 19.80 2.21 5.01
N GLY A 289 20.42 2.85 4.02
CA GLY A 289 20.81 2.23 2.76
C GLY A 289 19.68 2.08 1.72
N GLU A 290 18.43 2.31 2.09
CA GLU A 290 17.33 2.41 1.14
C GLU A 290 17.33 3.76 0.42
N LYS A 291 16.96 3.74 -0.87
CA LYS A 291 16.88 4.94 -1.71
C LYS A 291 15.52 5.02 -2.39
N LYS A 292 14.71 6.01 -2.02
CA LYS A 292 13.40 6.30 -2.63
C LYS A 292 13.47 7.61 -3.41
N LYS A 293 12.69 7.75 -4.48
CA LYS A 293 12.72 8.92 -5.38
C LYS A 293 11.32 9.41 -5.66
N SER A 294 11.13 10.73 -5.66
CA SER A 294 9.89 11.34 -6.09
C SER A 294 9.78 11.40 -7.61
N LYS A 295 8.60 11.79 -8.09
CA LYS A 295 8.37 12.10 -9.50
C LYS A 295 9.22 13.30 -9.91
N LEU A 296 9.61 13.26 -11.18
CA LEU A 296 10.30 14.38 -11.81
C LEU A 296 9.28 15.44 -12.23
N VAL A 297 9.43 16.64 -11.69
CA VAL A 297 8.68 17.83 -12.11
C VAL A 297 9.51 18.55 -13.16
N LYS A 298 8.87 19.01 -14.23
CA LYS A 298 9.59 19.58 -15.38
C LYS A 298 9.69 21.09 -15.27
N ARG A 299 10.85 21.62 -15.69
CA ARG A 299 11.08 23.05 -15.95
C ARG A 299 10.57 23.96 -14.84
N THR A 300 10.96 23.69 -13.60
CA THR A 300 10.54 24.49 -12.44
C THR A 300 11.66 24.62 -11.43
N ARG A 301 11.73 25.77 -10.76
CA ARG A 301 12.55 26.02 -9.56
C ARG A 301 11.79 25.72 -8.27
N ASP A 302 10.47 25.54 -8.38
CA ASP A 302 9.56 25.44 -7.25
C ASP A 302 8.69 24.17 -7.39
N PRO A 303 9.30 22.98 -7.36
CA PRO A 303 8.56 21.73 -7.55
C PRO A 303 7.61 21.43 -6.40
N CYS A 304 6.39 21.02 -6.73
CA CYS A 304 5.44 20.43 -5.78
C CYS A 304 5.30 18.93 -6.08
N TRP A 305 5.63 18.09 -5.11
CA TRP A 305 5.51 16.63 -5.23
C TRP A 305 4.27 16.12 -4.49
N ASN A 306 4.09 16.52 -3.23
CA ASN A 306 3.09 15.98 -2.32
C ASN A 306 3.10 14.44 -2.32
N GLU A 307 4.28 13.86 -2.17
CA GLU A 307 4.50 12.41 -2.21
C GLU A 307 4.93 11.89 -0.84
N GLU A 308 4.32 10.80 -0.38
CA GLU A 308 4.65 10.12 0.86
C GLU A 308 5.55 8.90 0.62
N PHE A 309 6.56 8.77 1.46
CA PHE A 309 7.52 7.66 1.45
C PHE A 309 7.57 7.01 2.83
N GLN A 310 7.34 5.70 2.85
CA GLN A 310 7.20 4.93 4.08
C GLN A 310 8.39 4.00 4.30
N PHE A 311 8.89 3.95 5.54
CA PHE A 311 9.93 3.04 6.00
C PHE A 311 9.45 2.34 7.27
N VAL A 312 9.37 1.01 7.25
CA VAL A 312 9.04 0.22 8.43
C VAL A 312 10.32 -0.10 9.16
N LEU A 313 10.41 0.26 10.44
CA LEU A 313 11.60 0.11 11.25
C LEU A 313 11.33 -0.84 12.40
N GLU A 314 12.33 -1.66 12.71
CA GLU A 314 12.25 -2.61 13.81
C GLU A 314 12.40 -1.94 15.18
N GLU A 315 12.99 -0.75 15.21
CA GLU A 315 13.27 0.08 16.38
C GLU A 315 13.16 1.57 15.99
N ALA A 316 12.90 2.41 16.99
CA ALA A 316 12.79 3.85 16.79
C ALA A 316 14.12 4.50 16.37
N PRO A 317 14.12 5.37 15.34
CA PRO A 317 15.34 5.94 14.76
C PRO A 317 15.93 7.10 15.59
N LEU A 318 16.07 6.94 16.91
CA LEU A 318 16.49 7.98 17.85
C LEU A 318 17.88 8.57 17.56
N LYS A 319 18.75 7.80 16.90
CA LYS A 319 20.13 8.21 16.57
C LYS A 319 20.37 8.30 15.06
N ASP A 320 19.32 8.06 14.26
CA ASP A 320 19.48 8.02 12.82
C ASP A 320 19.19 9.39 12.20
N MET A 321 19.86 9.66 11.09
CA MET A 321 19.60 10.82 10.24
C MET A 321 19.03 10.36 8.90
N ILE A 322 18.09 11.13 8.38
CA ILE A 322 17.56 10.94 7.03
C ILE A 322 18.16 11.98 6.09
N HIS A 323 18.73 11.52 4.99
CA HIS A 323 19.33 12.36 3.98
C HIS A 323 18.35 12.55 2.82
N ILE A 324 18.09 13.80 2.45
CA ILE A 324 17.16 14.15 1.38
C ILE A 324 17.86 15.10 0.41
N GLU A 325 18.02 14.64 -0.83
CA GLU A 325 18.73 15.36 -1.89
C GLU A 325 17.76 15.73 -3.02
N VAL A 326 17.73 17.00 -3.41
CA VAL A 326 17.02 17.45 -4.60
C VAL A 326 17.95 17.34 -5.79
N MET A 327 17.59 16.49 -6.74
CA MET A 327 18.37 16.22 -7.94
C MET A 327 17.63 16.71 -9.18
N SER A 328 18.37 16.94 -10.25
CA SER A 328 17.81 17.31 -11.55
C SER A 328 18.40 16.41 -12.63
N LYS A 329 17.66 16.16 -13.72
CA LYS A 329 18.17 15.41 -14.89
C LYS A 329 17.50 15.83 -16.21
N ARG A 330 18.21 15.66 -17.33
CA ARG A 330 17.64 15.77 -18.69
C ARG A 330 16.88 14.50 -19.07
N ARG A 331 15.87 14.65 -19.94
CA ARG A 331 14.97 13.56 -20.36
C ARG A 331 15.44 12.80 -21.61
N HIS A 332 16.38 13.32 -22.40
CA HIS A 332 16.74 12.75 -23.70
C HIS A 332 17.95 11.81 -23.67
N PHE A 333 17.95 10.80 -24.53
CA PHE A 333 19.05 9.88 -24.82
C PHE A 333 20.32 10.65 -25.17
N SER A 334 21.20 10.83 -24.19
CA SER A 334 22.59 11.19 -24.42
C SER A 334 23.45 10.31 -23.52
N LEU A 335 24.48 9.72 -24.12
CA LEU A 335 25.38 8.74 -23.50
C LEU A 335 26.20 9.33 -22.33
N LEU A 336 26.12 10.65 -22.10
CA LEU A 336 26.75 11.37 -21.00
C LEU A 336 25.67 11.94 -20.07
N ARG A 337 25.24 11.15 -19.08
CA ARG A 337 24.24 11.54 -18.08
C ARG A 337 24.86 12.43 -17.01
N ARG A 338 24.85 13.76 -17.18
CA ARG A 338 25.02 14.66 -16.03
C ARG A 338 23.68 14.75 -15.29
N LYS A 339 23.58 14.03 -14.17
CA LYS A 339 22.65 14.40 -13.09
C LYS A 339 23.35 15.50 -12.30
N GLU A 340 22.60 16.45 -11.78
CA GLU A 340 23.17 17.48 -10.93
C GLU A 340 22.36 17.57 -9.64
N SER A 341 23.05 17.84 -8.54
CA SER A 341 22.45 18.11 -7.23
C SER A 341 22.05 19.58 -7.19
N LEU A 342 20.83 19.85 -6.75
CA LEU A 342 20.28 21.19 -6.52
C LEU A 342 20.37 21.61 -5.04
N GLY A 343 20.87 20.70 -4.20
CA GLY A 343 21.02 20.87 -2.77
C GLY A 343 20.48 19.66 -1.99
N HIS A 344 20.84 19.57 -0.71
CA HIS A 344 20.44 18.48 0.17
C HIS A 344 20.21 18.97 1.60
N VAL A 345 19.54 18.15 2.41
CA VAL A 345 19.36 18.34 3.85
C VAL A 345 19.55 17.01 4.55
N ASP A 346 20.13 17.04 5.74
CA ASP A 346 20.17 15.93 6.67
C ASP A 346 19.34 16.27 7.91
N ILE A 347 18.39 15.42 8.25
CA ILE A 347 17.43 15.66 9.33
C ILE A 347 17.62 14.61 10.41
N ASN A 348 17.81 15.04 11.66
CA ASN A 348 17.85 14.13 12.81
C ASN A 348 16.43 13.67 13.16
N LEU A 349 16.24 12.35 13.27
CA LEU A 349 14.92 11.76 13.53
C LEU A 349 14.55 11.71 15.02
N ASN A 350 15.46 12.08 15.92
CA ASN A 350 15.22 12.11 17.36
C ASN A 350 13.97 12.93 17.71
N ASP A 351 13.86 14.14 17.19
CA ASP A 351 12.76 15.05 17.52
C ASP A 351 11.43 14.55 16.91
N VAL A 352 11.49 13.87 15.77
CA VAL A 352 10.33 13.22 15.15
C VAL A 352 9.80 12.10 16.03
N VAL A 353 10.69 11.30 16.61
CA VAL A 353 10.32 10.18 17.49
C VAL A 353 9.68 10.70 18.78
N HIS A 354 10.19 11.79 19.35
CA HIS A 354 9.64 12.38 20.58
C HIS A 354 8.33 13.13 20.34
N ASN A 355 8.24 13.87 19.23
CA ASN A 355 7.07 14.69 18.92
C ASN A 355 5.99 13.93 18.13
N GLY A 356 6.29 12.74 17.62
CA GLY A 356 5.46 11.95 16.71
C GLY A 356 5.36 12.52 15.29
N ARG A 357 5.47 13.85 15.14
CA ARG A 357 5.39 14.54 13.85
C ARG A 357 6.21 15.83 13.85
N ILE A 358 6.82 16.12 12.71
CA ILE A 358 7.40 17.44 12.39
C ILE A 358 6.90 17.88 11.01
N ASN A 359 6.75 19.18 10.79
CA ASN A 359 6.40 19.76 9.50
C ASN A 359 7.15 21.08 9.35
N GLU A 360 8.32 21.02 8.72
CA GLU A 360 9.32 22.08 8.78
C GLU A 360 9.84 22.45 7.39
N LYS A 361 10.39 23.66 7.30
CA LYS A 361 11.14 24.13 6.14
C LYS A 361 12.63 24.03 6.42
N TYR A 362 13.38 23.49 5.48
CA TYR A 362 14.82 23.32 5.58
C TYR A 362 15.52 24.03 4.44
N ASP A 363 16.52 24.86 4.78
CA ASP A 363 17.46 25.38 3.79
C ASP A 363 18.31 24.24 3.24
N LEU A 364 18.40 24.16 1.92
CA LEU A 364 19.19 23.13 1.24
C LEU A 364 20.67 23.52 1.25
N MET A 365 21.48 22.68 1.89
CA MET A 365 22.93 22.75 1.80
C MET A 365 23.37 22.61 0.33
N ASN A 366 24.39 23.36 -0.05
CA ASN A 366 24.86 23.50 -1.43
C ASN A 366 23.84 24.10 -2.42
N SER A 367 22.83 24.82 -1.90
CA SER A 367 21.91 25.64 -2.69
C SER A 367 22.03 27.12 -2.30
N LYS A 368 21.80 28.03 -3.25
CA LYS A 368 21.90 29.48 -2.97
C LYS A 368 20.64 30.04 -2.31
N TYR A 369 19.47 29.55 -2.74
CA TYR A 369 18.15 29.99 -2.27
C TYR A 369 17.19 28.80 -2.07
N GLY A 370 17.71 27.57 -2.17
CA GLY A 370 16.89 26.37 -2.17
C GLY A 370 16.34 26.08 -0.77
N VAL A 371 15.03 25.95 -0.66
CA VAL A 371 14.35 25.55 0.57
C VAL A 371 13.47 24.34 0.26
N ILE A 372 13.38 23.37 1.15
CA ILE A 372 12.50 22.20 1.02
C ILE A 372 11.52 22.13 2.20
N CYS A 373 10.24 21.92 1.89
CA CYS A 373 9.17 21.73 2.87
C CYS A 373 8.92 20.23 3.04
N ILE A 374 9.14 19.72 4.25
CA ILE A 374 9.08 18.29 4.55
C ILE A 374 8.28 18.08 5.81
N GLU A 375 7.37 17.13 5.74
CA GLU A 375 6.68 16.60 6.91
C GLU A 375 7.14 15.17 7.17
N ILE A 376 7.49 14.87 8.42
CA ILE A 376 7.91 13.53 8.85
C ILE A 376 7.05 13.10 10.02
N ARG A 377 6.57 11.86 10.00
CA ARG A 377 5.77 11.24 11.06
C ARG A 377 6.40 9.93 11.52
N TRP A 378 6.29 9.65 12.81
CA TRP A 378 6.68 8.40 13.44
C TRP A 378 5.47 7.78 14.15
N GLU A 379 5.00 6.65 13.65
CA GLU A 379 3.90 5.88 14.23
C GLU A 379 4.46 4.61 14.88
N VAL A 380 4.33 4.47 16.21
CA VAL A 380 4.75 3.25 16.92
C VAL A 380 3.65 2.18 16.82
N THR A 381 4.05 0.90 16.70
CA THR A 381 3.15 -0.28 16.78
C THR A 381 2.66 -0.61 18.18
#